data_AF-E3N9G5-F1
#
_entry.id   AF-E3N9G5-F1
#
_cell.length_a   1.000
_cell.length_b   1.000
_cell.length_c   1.000
_cell.angle_alpha   90.00
_cell.angle_beta   90.00
_cell.angle_gamma   90.00
#
_symmetry.space_group_name_H-M   'P 1'
#
loop_
_entity.id
_entity.type
_entity.pdbx_description
1 polymer ?
#
loop_
_entity_poly.entity_id
_entity_poly.type
_entity_poly.pdbx_seq_one_letter_code
_entity_poly.pdbx_strand_id
1 'polypeptide(L)'
;MEPTFPLLRLPENAIIKVFRNICLDELFFISLVSSKTKNLVKLLRLEACVVKIKIDRSIEIVVYTQPPHLYLTLRPFTLLEFSEWMNHIRTVFCYTPPPSVRFDQGCEKYKMELLKDAIGNVNNLFLSRQLTDVNSRKVLKYFNTPNKFVLRRNPFEESQEIQRFFIQNLQFMEYHDVYSLDDMLLVNSERISLYHPTTQKQFNRFLKHWIRGSNPRLQYMSLSINNTGVVSGKIYLKGIRCMEMSEETKGGIHRKHKLSVNIDMIQIRRKDGTPAVIGTNKSENVLYVHFIVLH
;
A
#
# COMPACT_ATOMS: atom_id res chain seq x y z
N MET A 1 -9.54 -11.15 -50.71
CA MET A 1 -8.88 -10.44 -49.60
C MET A 1 -9.42 -9.03 -49.61
N GLU A 2 -9.98 -8.57 -48.50
CA GLU A 2 -10.36 -7.16 -48.37
C GLU A 2 -9.09 -6.28 -48.41
N PRO A 3 -9.14 -5.11 -49.05
CA PRO A 3 -7.99 -4.21 -49.10
C PRO A 3 -7.65 -3.69 -47.70
N THR A 4 -6.44 -3.97 -47.22
CA THR A 4 -5.92 -3.41 -45.97
C THR A 4 -5.62 -1.92 -46.14
N PHE A 5 -6.23 -1.09 -45.30
CA PHE A 5 -5.97 0.35 -45.26
C PHE A 5 -4.55 0.65 -44.74
N PRO A 6 -3.69 1.37 -45.50
CA PRO A 6 -2.29 1.55 -45.13
C PRO A 6 -2.12 2.68 -44.10
N LEU A 7 -2.54 2.46 -42.86
CA LEU A 7 -2.55 3.45 -41.77
C LEU A 7 -1.20 4.19 -41.63
N LEU A 8 -0.07 3.48 -41.73
CA LEU A 8 1.27 4.04 -41.57
C LEU A 8 1.80 4.84 -42.77
N ARG A 9 1.03 4.91 -43.87
CA ARG A 9 1.29 5.79 -45.03
C ARG A 9 0.57 7.14 -44.93
N LEU A 10 -0.32 7.31 -43.95
CA LEU A 10 -0.97 8.59 -43.72
C LEU A 10 0.03 9.64 -43.18
N PRO A 11 -0.30 10.94 -43.33
CA PRO A 11 0.39 12.02 -42.62
C PRO A 11 0.37 11.78 -41.10
N GLU A 12 1.46 12.16 -40.41
CA GLU A 12 1.66 11.91 -38.98
C GLU A 12 0.50 12.43 -38.11
N ASN A 13 0.01 13.63 -38.40
CA ASN A 13 -1.12 14.25 -37.69
C ASN A 13 -2.42 13.43 -37.82
N ALA A 14 -2.66 12.77 -38.96
CA ALA A 14 -3.80 11.90 -39.15
C ALA A 14 -3.63 10.59 -38.35
N ILE A 15 -2.43 10.02 -38.32
CA ILE A 15 -2.13 8.81 -37.52
C ILE A 15 -2.32 9.10 -36.04
N ILE A 16 -1.82 10.24 -35.53
CA ILE A 16 -1.99 10.64 -34.14
C ILE A 16 -3.48 10.77 -33.78
N LYS A 17 -4.30 11.35 -34.66
CA LYS A 17 -5.76 11.43 -34.46
C LYS A 17 -6.39 10.04 -34.36
N VAL A 18 -5.99 9.09 -35.20
CA VAL A 18 -6.46 7.70 -35.11
C VAL A 18 -6.05 7.08 -33.78
N PHE A 19 -4.76 7.17 -33.43
CA PHE A 19 -4.21 6.58 -32.21
C PHE A 19 -4.86 7.12 -30.93
N ARG A 20 -5.29 8.39 -30.89
CA ARG A 20 -6.05 8.94 -29.75
C ARG A 20 -7.39 8.23 -29.50
N ASN A 21 -7.95 7.57 -30.51
CA ASN A 21 -9.22 6.84 -30.43
C ASN A 21 -9.02 5.32 -30.27
N ILE A 22 -7.78 4.86 -30.22
CA ILE A 22 -7.43 3.45 -30.00
C ILE A 22 -7.31 3.19 -28.48
N CYS A 23 -7.66 1.98 -28.04
CA CYS A 23 -7.52 1.54 -26.65
C CYS A 23 -6.05 1.31 -26.24
N LEU A 24 -5.79 1.31 -24.94
CA LEU A 24 -4.42 1.40 -24.40
C LEU A 24 -3.59 0.12 -24.66
N ASP A 25 -4.26 -1.03 -24.69
CA ASP A 25 -3.71 -2.33 -25.06
C ASP A 25 -3.27 -2.38 -26.51
N GLU A 26 -4.12 -1.97 -27.44
CA GLU A 26 -3.76 -1.87 -28.86
C GLU A 26 -2.60 -0.89 -29.06
N LEU A 27 -2.62 0.28 -28.41
CA LEU A 27 -1.51 1.24 -28.46
C LEU A 27 -0.20 0.65 -27.92
N PHE A 28 -0.25 -0.13 -26.84
CA PHE A 28 0.92 -0.81 -26.30
C PHE A 28 1.51 -1.78 -27.32
N PHE A 29 0.70 -2.67 -27.90
CA PHE A 29 1.21 -3.64 -28.87
C PHE A 29 1.65 -2.97 -30.19
N ILE A 30 0.94 -1.94 -30.68
CA ILE A 30 1.38 -1.12 -31.82
C ILE A 30 2.77 -0.53 -31.56
N SER A 31 3.02 -0.03 -30.36
CA SER A 31 4.31 0.55 -30.00
C SER A 31 5.45 -0.47 -29.89
N LEU A 32 5.15 -1.78 -29.83
CA LEU A 32 6.15 -2.86 -29.89
C LEU A 32 6.52 -3.27 -31.32
N VAL A 33 5.72 -2.91 -32.34
CA VAL A 33 5.92 -3.37 -33.73
C VAL A 33 7.22 -2.82 -34.36
N SER A 34 7.54 -1.55 -34.14
CA SER A 34 8.72 -0.91 -34.76
C SER A 34 9.12 0.38 -34.05
N SER A 35 10.34 0.87 -34.29
CA SER A 35 10.76 2.19 -33.79
C SER A 35 9.88 3.34 -34.31
N LYS A 36 9.34 3.24 -35.54
CA LYS A 36 8.43 4.24 -36.11
C LYS A 36 7.12 4.29 -35.32
N THR A 37 6.46 3.14 -35.11
CA THR A 37 5.20 3.07 -34.35
C THR A 37 5.41 3.43 -32.88
N LYS A 38 6.53 3.01 -32.27
CA LYS A 38 6.91 3.43 -30.92
C LYS A 38 6.98 4.95 -30.80
N ASN A 39 7.65 5.63 -31.73
CA ASN A 39 7.76 7.09 -31.71
C ASN A 39 6.39 7.77 -31.90
N LEU A 40 5.53 7.24 -32.78
CA LEU A 40 4.17 7.75 -32.96
C LEU A 40 3.32 7.64 -31.69
N VAL A 41 3.38 6.51 -30.98
CA VAL A 41 2.66 6.34 -29.71
C VAL A 41 3.23 7.25 -28.63
N LYS A 42 4.56 7.46 -28.58
CA LYS A 42 5.18 8.43 -27.65
C LYS A 42 4.69 9.87 -27.87
N LEU A 43 4.35 10.27 -29.10
CA LEU A 43 3.80 11.61 -29.38
C LEU A 43 2.43 11.83 -28.74
N LEU A 44 1.72 10.77 -28.33
CA LEU A 44 0.48 10.88 -27.55
C LEU A 44 0.72 11.39 -26.13
N ARG A 45 1.97 11.32 -25.63
CA ARG A 45 2.36 11.73 -24.27
C ARG A 45 1.48 11.09 -23.19
N LEU A 46 1.25 9.79 -23.33
CA LEU A 46 0.54 9.02 -22.32
C LEU A 46 1.39 8.94 -21.06
N GLU A 47 0.81 9.28 -19.92
CA GLU A 47 1.49 9.23 -18.62
C GLU A 47 0.83 8.20 -17.72
N ALA A 48 1.60 7.20 -17.30
CA ALA A 48 1.17 6.27 -16.27
C ALA A 48 1.32 6.89 -14.89
N CYS A 49 0.26 6.84 -14.10
CA CYS A 49 0.26 7.33 -12.72
C CYS A 49 0.64 6.21 -11.73
N VAL A 50 0.27 4.96 -12.01
CA VAL A 50 0.53 3.81 -11.13
C VAL A 50 0.80 2.57 -11.96
N VAL A 51 1.86 1.83 -11.61
CA VAL A 51 2.07 0.46 -12.11
C VAL A 51 1.97 -0.51 -10.93
N LYS A 52 1.10 -1.51 -11.05
CA LYS A 52 0.96 -2.62 -10.10
C LYS A 52 1.49 -3.89 -10.75
N ILE A 53 2.28 -4.65 -10.01
CA ILE A 53 2.84 -5.92 -10.45
C ILE A 53 2.38 -6.98 -9.44
N LYS A 54 1.72 -8.01 -9.93
CA LYS A 54 1.37 -9.20 -9.14
C LYS A 54 2.25 -10.35 -9.61
N ILE A 55 2.90 -11.02 -8.67
CA ILE A 55 3.82 -12.13 -8.92
C ILE A 55 3.33 -13.32 -8.12
N ASP A 56 2.79 -14.30 -8.84
CA ASP A 56 2.35 -15.58 -8.31
C ASP A 56 2.94 -16.72 -9.16
N ARG A 57 2.14 -17.63 -9.72
CA ARG A 57 2.59 -18.61 -10.73
C ARG A 57 2.80 -17.97 -12.10
N SER A 58 2.20 -16.81 -12.34
CA SER A 58 2.44 -15.92 -13.47
C SER A 58 2.76 -14.51 -12.98
N ILE A 59 3.23 -13.66 -13.89
CA ILE A 59 3.39 -12.23 -13.64
C ILE A 59 2.24 -11.51 -14.34
N GLU A 60 1.58 -10.61 -13.62
CA GLU A 60 0.59 -9.70 -14.17
C GLU A 60 1.00 -8.25 -13.87
N ILE A 61 1.02 -7.41 -14.90
CA ILE A 61 1.31 -5.98 -14.80
C ILE A 61 0.02 -5.23 -15.11
N VAL A 62 -0.37 -4.32 -14.23
CA VAL A 62 -1.48 -3.38 -14.46
C VAL A 62 -0.92 -1.97 -14.46
N VAL A 63 -1.06 -1.29 -15.59
CA VAL A 63 -0.65 0.11 -15.77
C VAL A 63 -1.89 0.97 -15.74
N TYR A 64 -1.93 1.98 -14.87
CA TYR A 64 -2.99 2.97 -14.82
C TYR A 64 -2.49 4.28 -15.40
N THR A 65 -3.28 4.90 -16.27
CA THR A 65 -2.99 6.19 -16.92
C THR A 65 -4.06 7.23 -16.58
N GLN A 66 -3.87 8.46 -17.05
CA GLN A 66 -4.89 9.50 -16.97
C GLN A 66 -6.01 9.28 -18.01
N PRO A 67 -7.24 9.76 -17.78
CA PRO A 67 -8.33 9.69 -18.75
C PRO A 67 -7.92 10.22 -20.15
N PRO A 68 -8.45 9.66 -21.26
CA PRO A 68 -9.57 8.70 -21.31
C PRO A 68 -9.16 7.23 -21.17
N HIS A 69 -7.86 6.93 -21.20
CA HIS A 69 -7.33 5.57 -21.09
C HIS A 69 -7.17 5.21 -19.62
N LEU A 70 -7.96 4.25 -19.13
CA LEU A 70 -8.06 3.99 -17.69
C LEU A 70 -7.01 3.01 -17.18
N TYR A 71 -6.76 1.91 -17.91
CA TYR A 71 -5.76 0.92 -17.53
C TYR A 71 -5.39 -0.04 -18.68
N LEU A 72 -4.23 -0.69 -18.53
CA LEU A 72 -3.71 -1.75 -19.38
C LEU A 72 -3.32 -2.94 -18.49
N THR A 73 -3.69 -4.16 -18.89
CA THR A 73 -3.27 -5.39 -18.21
C THR A 73 -2.39 -6.22 -19.14
N LEU A 74 -1.20 -6.60 -18.65
CA LEU A 74 -0.21 -7.37 -19.39
C LEU A 74 0.16 -8.62 -18.60
N ARG A 75 0.33 -9.74 -19.30
CA ARG A 75 0.73 -11.03 -18.72
C ARG A 75 1.91 -11.61 -19.49
N PRO A 76 3.15 -11.23 -19.15
CA PRO A 76 4.32 -11.78 -19.82
C PRO A 76 4.46 -13.27 -19.49
N PHE A 77 4.77 -14.07 -20.51
CA PHE A 77 4.99 -15.51 -20.43
C PHE A 77 6.38 -15.83 -19.88
N THR A 78 7.36 -14.96 -20.10
CA THR A 78 8.75 -15.14 -19.66
C THR A 78 9.26 -13.95 -18.85
N LEU A 79 10.32 -14.18 -18.08
CA LEU A 79 10.96 -13.11 -17.30
C LEU A 79 11.74 -12.11 -18.19
N LEU A 80 12.21 -12.58 -19.36
CA LEU A 80 12.83 -11.71 -20.36
C LEU A 80 11.79 -10.74 -20.92
N GLU A 81 10.65 -11.26 -21.37
CA GLU A 81 9.52 -10.46 -21.86
C GLU A 81 9.02 -9.47 -20.79
N PHE A 82 8.92 -9.92 -19.53
CA PHE A 82 8.60 -9.03 -18.41
C PHE A 82 9.57 -7.84 -18.31
N SER A 83 10.87 -8.10 -18.40
CA SER A 83 11.91 -7.07 -18.30
C SER A 83 11.84 -6.08 -19.47
N GLU A 84 11.63 -6.58 -20.69
CA GLU A 84 11.43 -5.78 -21.89
C GLU A 84 10.18 -4.90 -21.78
N TRP A 85 9.06 -5.46 -21.32
CA TRP A 85 7.81 -4.74 -21.14
C TRP A 85 7.92 -3.68 -20.06
N MET A 86 8.61 -3.94 -18.95
CA MET A 86 8.87 -2.93 -17.93
C MET A 86 9.67 -1.75 -18.48
N ASN A 87 10.72 -2.00 -19.28
CA ASN A 87 11.47 -0.93 -19.94
C ASN A 87 10.63 -0.16 -20.96
N HIS A 88 9.75 -0.88 -21.67
CA HIS A 88 8.86 -0.28 -22.64
C HIS A 88 7.79 0.60 -21.98
N ILE A 89 7.20 0.16 -20.86
CA ILE A 89 6.27 0.95 -20.04
C ILE A 89 6.93 2.25 -19.58
N ARG A 90 8.16 2.18 -19.04
CA ARG A 90 8.93 3.37 -18.63
C ARG A 90 9.09 4.37 -19.78
N THR A 91 9.30 3.87 -21.00
CA THR A 91 9.58 4.68 -22.19
C THR A 91 8.34 5.26 -22.85
N VAL A 92 7.29 4.45 -23.01
CA VAL A 92 6.07 4.82 -23.77
C VAL A 92 5.06 5.55 -22.89
N PHE A 93 4.94 5.15 -21.62
CA PHE A 93 4.01 5.76 -20.66
C PHE A 93 4.69 6.74 -19.70
N CYS A 94 5.90 7.19 -20.01
CA CYS A 94 6.68 8.15 -19.21
C CYS A 94 6.76 7.78 -17.70
N TYR A 95 6.75 6.48 -17.39
CA TYR A 95 6.67 6.00 -16.01
C TYR A 95 8.05 5.93 -15.37
N THR A 96 8.34 6.85 -14.46
CA THR A 96 9.57 6.88 -13.65
C THR A 96 9.41 6.46 -12.19
N PRO A 97 8.23 6.58 -11.53
CA PRO A 97 8.09 6.17 -10.13
C PRO A 97 8.35 4.68 -9.90
N PRO A 98 8.73 4.27 -8.68
CA PRO A 98 8.80 2.85 -8.33
C PRO A 98 7.40 2.19 -8.30
N PRO A 99 7.24 0.96 -8.84
CA PRO A 99 5.95 0.27 -8.89
C PRO A 99 5.46 -0.20 -7.52
N SER A 100 4.19 -0.56 -7.49
CA SER A 100 3.57 -1.35 -6.42
C SER A 100 3.72 -2.83 -6.75
N VAL A 101 4.27 -3.64 -5.86
CA VAL A 101 4.53 -5.06 -6.10
C VAL A 101 3.87 -5.93 -5.04
N ARG A 102 3.14 -6.94 -5.51
CA ARG A 102 2.48 -7.96 -4.69
C ARG A 102 3.09 -9.32 -4.98
N PHE A 103 3.54 -9.99 -3.93
CA PHE A 103 3.99 -11.38 -3.98
C PHE A 103 2.91 -12.28 -3.35
N ASP A 104 2.48 -13.28 -4.11
CA ASP A 104 1.57 -14.35 -3.68
C ASP A 104 2.24 -15.73 -3.86
N GLN A 105 1.54 -16.79 -3.44
CA GLN A 105 2.01 -18.17 -3.61
C GLN A 105 2.28 -18.52 -5.08
N GLY A 106 3.39 -19.19 -5.38
CA GLY A 106 3.82 -19.53 -6.74
C GLY A 106 5.03 -18.72 -7.20
N CYS A 107 5.36 -17.62 -6.51
CA CYS A 107 6.48 -16.75 -6.91
C CYS A 107 7.85 -17.42 -6.82
N GLU A 108 7.97 -18.55 -6.09
CA GLU A 108 9.16 -19.39 -6.00
C GLU A 108 9.70 -19.87 -7.36
N LYS A 109 8.84 -19.90 -8.39
CA LYS A 109 9.22 -20.24 -9.76
C LYS A 109 10.29 -19.28 -10.32
N TYR A 110 10.35 -18.05 -9.82
CA TYR A 110 11.23 -17.01 -10.34
C TYR A 110 12.45 -16.83 -9.44
N LYS A 111 13.62 -16.62 -10.07
CA LYS A 111 14.82 -16.21 -9.34
C LYS A 111 14.63 -14.78 -8.82
N MET A 112 14.77 -14.58 -7.51
CA MET A 112 14.51 -13.30 -6.85
C MET A 112 15.45 -12.19 -7.33
N GLU A 113 16.71 -12.53 -7.64
CA GLU A 113 17.70 -11.60 -8.21
C GLU A 113 17.22 -11.01 -9.53
N LEU A 114 16.77 -11.87 -10.45
CA LEU A 114 16.28 -11.43 -11.75
C LEU A 114 15.01 -10.58 -11.63
N LEU A 115 14.12 -10.91 -10.68
CA LEU A 115 12.97 -10.06 -10.38
C LEU A 115 13.38 -8.70 -9.84
N LYS A 116 14.39 -8.67 -8.95
CA LYS A 116 14.91 -7.43 -8.38
C LYS A 116 15.54 -6.55 -9.47
N ASP A 117 16.29 -7.13 -10.40
CA ASP A 117 16.93 -6.41 -11.50
C ASP A 117 15.89 -5.82 -12.47
N ALA A 118 14.85 -6.59 -12.81
CA ALA A 118 13.79 -6.14 -13.71
C ALA A 118 12.86 -5.07 -13.10
N ILE A 119 12.54 -5.20 -11.80
CA ILE A 119 11.61 -4.30 -11.10
C ILE A 119 12.34 -3.04 -10.61
N GLY A 120 13.52 -3.21 -10.03
CA GLY A 120 14.27 -2.17 -9.34
C GLY A 120 13.72 -1.85 -7.94
N ASN A 121 13.58 -0.56 -7.64
CA ASN A 121 13.00 -0.11 -6.38
C ASN A 121 11.48 -0.29 -6.38
N VAL A 122 10.88 -0.43 -5.19
CA VAL A 122 9.44 -0.68 -5.02
C VAL A 122 8.88 0.38 -4.08
N ASN A 123 7.75 0.98 -4.44
CA ASN A 123 7.10 1.99 -3.60
C ASN A 123 6.17 1.34 -2.58
N ASN A 124 5.36 0.37 -3.04
CA ASN A 124 4.46 -0.39 -2.17
C ASN A 124 4.79 -1.87 -2.29
N LEU A 125 5.14 -2.51 -1.17
CA LEU A 125 5.44 -3.93 -1.12
C LEU A 125 4.33 -4.65 -0.36
N PHE A 126 3.69 -5.63 -0.99
CA PHE A 126 2.66 -6.48 -0.39
C PHE A 126 3.11 -7.93 -0.40
N LEU A 127 3.18 -8.55 0.78
CA LEU A 127 3.42 -9.98 0.95
C LEU A 127 2.13 -10.64 1.43
N SER A 128 1.62 -11.57 0.63
CA SER A 128 0.37 -12.26 0.92
C SER A 128 0.51 -13.35 1.98
N ARG A 129 -0.61 -13.70 2.63
CA ARG A 129 -0.66 -14.74 3.66
C ARG A 129 -0.29 -16.13 3.13
N GLN A 130 -0.49 -16.38 1.83
CA GLN A 130 -0.22 -17.67 1.20
C GLN A 130 1.28 -17.88 0.88
N LEU A 131 2.15 -16.88 1.06
CA LEU A 131 3.58 -17.06 0.90
C LEU A 131 4.16 -17.92 2.03
N THR A 132 5.06 -18.85 1.68
CA THR A 132 5.86 -19.58 2.66
C THR A 132 6.84 -18.64 3.35
N ASP A 133 7.19 -18.92 4.61
CA ASP A 133 8.14 -18.11 5.38
C ASP A 133 9.50 -17.98 4.69
N VAL A 134 10.00 -19.05 4.06
CA VAL A 134 11.25 -19.06 3.28
C VAL A 134 11.22 -18.02 2.15
N ASN A 135 10.15 -18.01 1.35
CA ASN A 135 10.02 -17.05 0.25
C ASN A 135 9.76 -15.63 0.74
N SER A 136 8.97 -15.45 1.79
CA SER A 136 8.77 -14.15 2.41
C SER A 136 10.11 -13.54 2.86
N ARG A 137 10.97 -14.32 3.55
CA ARG A 137 12.32 -13.86 3.94
C ARG A 137 13.18 -13.51 2.72
N LYS A 138 13.12 -14.30 1.64
CA LYS A 138 13.80 -13.97 0.38
C LYS A 138 13.31 -12.64 -0.20
N VAL A 139 12.00 -12.44 -0.34
CA VAL A 139 11.43 -11.18 -0.85
C VAL A 139 11.91 -10.00 0.00
N LEU A 140 11.80 -10.11 1.33
CA LEU A 140 12.19 -9.04 2.26
C LEU A 140 13.69 -8.72 2.21
N LYS A 141 14.54 -9.68 1.84
CA LYS A 141 15.98 -9.45 1.64
C LYS A 141 16.27 -8.54 0.43
N TYR A 142 15.57 -8.74 -0.69
CA TYR A 142 15.81 -7.99 -1.95
C TYR A 142 14.97 -6.70 -2.06
N PHE A 143 13.81 -6.65 -1.40
CA PHE A 143 12.88 -5.52 -1.43
C PHE A 143 12.71 -4.93 -0.02
N ASN A 144 13.72 -4.21 0.46
CA ASN A 144 13.85 -3.80 1.86
C ASN A 144 13.61 -2.31 2.14
N THR A 145 13.39 -1.47 1.12
CA THR A 145 13.16 -0.02 1.25
C THR A 145 11.86 0.47 0.61
N PRO A 146 10.68 -0.14 0.88
CA PRO A 146 9.42 0.40 0.40
C PRO A 146 9.00 1.65 1.18
N ASN A 147 8.17 2.51 0.60
CA ASN A 147 7.49 3.58 1.36
C ASN A 147 6.22 3.07 2.03
N LYS A 148 5.56 2.06 1.43
CA LYS A 148 4.38 1.38 1.98
C LYS A 148 4.62 -0.11 2.06
N PHE A 149 4.34 -0.69 3.22
CA PHE A 149 4.63 -2.10 3.47
C PHE A 149 3.42 -2.82 4.02
N VAL A 150 3.04 -3.94 3.41
CA VAL A 150 1.95 -4.80 3.86
C VAL A 150 2.48 -6.20 4.07
N LEU A 151 2.39 -6.70 5.29
CA LEU A 151 2.83 -8.04 5.67
C LEU A 151 1.67 -8.81 6.33
N ARG A 152 1.17 -9.82 5.63
CA ARG A 152 -0.02 -10.59 6.03
C ARG A 152 0.27 -11.73 7.02
N ARG A 153 1.54 -12.14 7.14
CA ARG A 153 2.06 -13.17 8.04
C ARG A 153 3.53 -12.87 8.34
N ASN A 154 3.94 -12.97 9.60
CA ASN A 154 5.33 -12.83 10.00
C ASN A 154 6.11 -14.10 9.63
N PRO A 155 7.17 -13.99 8.80
CA PRO A 155 7.96 -15.16 8.40
C PRO A 155 9.16 -15.43 9.32
N PHE A 156 9.32 -14.67 10.41
CA PHE A 156 10.45 -14.77 11.33
C PHE A 156 10.04 -15.42 12.65
N GLU A 157 10.93 -16.25 13.18
CA GLU A 157 10.78 -16.87 14.51
C GLU A 157 11.21 -15.87 15.59
N GLU A 158 12.31 -15.15 15.35
CA GLU A 158 12.85 -14.16 16.27
C GLU A 158 12.19 -12.79 16.09
N SER A 159 11.72 -12.20 17.18
CA SER A 159 11.00 -10.92 17.14
C SER A 159 11.87 -9.76 16.64
N GLN A 160 13.19 -9.80 16.87
CA GLN A 160 14.09 -8.72 16.45
C GLN A 160 14.17 -8.59 14.93
N GLU A 161 13.92 -9.65 14.17
CA GLU A 161 13.95 -9.61 12.71
C GLU A 161 12.79 -8.80 12.15
N ILE A 162 11.57 -9.00 12.67
CA ILE A 162 10.40 -8.22 12.23
C ILE A 162 10.45 -6.78 12.76
N GLN A 163 11.04 -6.56 13.93
CA GLN A 163 11.21 -5.22 14.52
C GLN A 163 12.00 -4.25 13.66
N ARG A 164 12.95 -4.75 12.86
CA ARG A 164 13.69 -3.92 11.88
C ARG A 164 12.78 -3.25 10.85
N PHE A 165 11.60 -3.81 10.58
CA PHE A 165 10.62 -3.21 9.68
C PHE A 165 9.75 -2.16 10.38
N PHE A 166 9.40 -2.34 11.66
CA PHE A 166 8.62 -1.36 12.43
C PHE A 166 9.39 -0.04 12.66
N ILE A 167 10.71 -0.11 12.84
CA ILE A 167 11.58 1.05 13.07
C ILE A 167 11.77 1.91 11.80
N GLN A 168 11.44 1.37 10.62
CA GLN A 168 11.61 2.10 9.37
C GLN A 168 10.68 3.31 9.28
N ASN A 169 11.21 4.34 8.62
CA ASN A 169 10.60 5.64 8.36
C ASN A 169 9.50 5.59 7.29
N LEU A 170 8.58 4.61 7.37
CA LEU A 170 7.56 4.33 6.34
C LEU A 170 6.44 5.37 6.31
N GLN A 171 5.85 5.56 5.14
CA GLN A 171 4.60 6.32 5.03
C GLN A 171 3.41 5.50 5.55
N PHE A 172 3.39 4.20 5.27
CA PHE A 172 2.30 3.31 5.68
C PHE A 172 2.79 1.89 5.95
N MET A 173 2.32 1.29 7.04
CA MET A 173 2.51 -0.12 7.34
C MET A 173 1.18 -0.81 7.64
N GLU A 174 1.00 -2.02 7.12
CA GLU A 174 -0.12 -2.89 7.47
C GLU A 174 0.44 -4.25 7.91
N TYR A 175 0.04 -4.69 9.09
CA TYR A 175 0.55 -5.90 9.72
C TYR A 175 -0.60 -6.73 10.32
N HIS A 176 -0.62 -8.03 10.00
CA HIS A 176 -1.75 -8.92 10.32
C HIS A 176 -1.45 -9.99 11.35
N ASP A 177 -0.20 -10.11 11.77
CA ASP A 177 0.23 -11.12 12.72
C ASP A 177 0.23 -10.59 14.16
N VAL A 178 0.55 -11.45 15.12
CA VAL A 178 0.70 -11.09 16.53
C VAL A 178 1.78 -10.02 16.69
N TYR A 179 1.50 -9.01 17.53
CA TYR A 179 2.43 -7.95 17.90
C TYR A 179 2.36 -7.66 19.40
N SER A 180 3.51 -7.35 19.97
CA SER A 180 3.71 -6.97 21.36
C SER A 180 3.51 -5.45 21.56
N LEU A 181 3.55 -5.02 22.82
CA LEU A 181 3.64 -3.59 23.13
C LEU A 181 4.92 -2.98 22.55
N ASP A 182 6.04 -3.69 22.63
CA ASP A 182 7.34 -3.17 22.19
C ASP A 182 7.34 -2.94 20.68
N ASP A 183 6.72 -3.83 19.91
CA ASP A 183 6.52 -3.65 18.47
C ASP A 183 5.72 -2.38 18.17
N MET A 184 4.64 -2.11 18.92
CA MET A 184 3.86 -0.87 18.78
C MET A 184 4.68 0.38 19.10
N LEU A 185 5.58 0.31 20.10
CA LEU A 185 6.43 1.43 20.51
C LEU A 185 7.58 1.69 19.51
N LEU A 186 8.00 0.65 18.78
CA LEU A 186 9.01 0.75 17.72
C LEU A 186 8.46 1.32 16.42
N VAL A 187 7.13 1.38 16.23
CA VAL A 187 6.50 1.93 15.03
C VAL A 187 6.96 3.36 14.77
N ASN A 188 7.65 3.55 13.66
CA ASN A 188 8.15 4.85 13.22
C ASN A 188 7.49 5.31 11.89
N SER A 189 6.45 4.61 11.46
CA SER A 189 5.66 4.98 10.28
C SER A 189 4.67 6.12 10.56
N GLU A 190 4.34 6.90 9.55
CA GLU A 190 3.26 7.92 9.65
C GLU A 190 1.89 7.28 9.91
N ARG A 191 1.63 6.13 9.28
CA ARG A 191 0.35 5.44 9.39
C ARG A 191 0.56 3.94 9.58
N ILE A 192 -0.16 3.33 10.52
CA ILE A 192 -0.12 1.88 10.72
C ILE A 192 -1.51 1.26 10.88
N SER A 193 -1.70 0.07 10.31
CA SER A 193 -2.86 -0.78 10.52
C SER A 193 -2.44 -2.12 11.11
N LEU A 194 -2.92 -2.43 12.32
CA LEU A 194 -2.62 -3.65 13.07
C LEU A 194 -3.88 -4.50 13.18
N TYR A 195 -3.96 -5.61 12.44
CA TYR A 195 -5.20 -6.38 12.32
C TYR A 195 -5.38 -7.47 13.37
N HIS A 196 -4.29 -8.00 13.93
CA HIS A 196 -4.40 -8.95 15.04
C HIS A 196 -4.94 -8.21 16.28
N PRO A 197 -5.99 -8.73 16.95
CA PRO A 197 -6.51 -8.09 18.15
C PRO A 197 -5.47 -8.02 19.27
N THR A 198 -5.39 -6.87 19.94
CA THR A 198 -4.61 -6.67 21.16
C THR A 198 -5.51 -6.66 22.41
N THR A 199 -4.93 -6.48 23.60
CA THR A 199 -5.67 -6.36 24.84
C THR A 199 -5.93 -4.90 25.22
N GLN A 200 -7.02 -4.63 25.96
CA GLN A 200 -7.28 -3.29 26.51
C GLN A 200 -6.10 -2.78 27.35
N LYS A 201 -5.43 -3.65 28.10
CA LYS A 201 -4.25 -3.30 28.93
C LYS A 201 -3.05 -2.90 28.07
N GLN A 202 -2.77 -3.63 26.99
CA GLN A 202 -1.66 -3.32 26.08
C GLN A 202 -1.90 -1.98 25.37
N PHE A 203 -3.09 -1.75 24.84
CA PHE A 203 -3.42 -0.45 24.22
C PHE A 203 -3.36 0.71 25.23
N ASN A 204 -3.85 0.52 26.47
CA ASN A 204 -3.70 1.52 27.53
C ASN A 204 -2.23 1.88 27.82
N ARG A 205 -1.35 0.87 27.87
CA ARG A 205 0.09 1.10 28.04
C ARG A 205 0.66 1.88 26.86
N PHE A 206 0.34 1.50 25.63
CA PHE A 206 0.74 2.25 24.43
C PHE A 206 0.34 3.73 24.53
N LEU A 207 -0.93 4.03 24.83
CA LEU A 207 -1.40 5.41 24.97
C LEU A 207 -0.62 6.20 26.04
N LYS A 208 -0.30 5.56 27.18
CA LYS A 208 0.51 6.19 28.24
C LYS A 208 1.94 6.49 27.77
N HIS A 209 2.54 5.64 26.94
CA HIS A 209 3.84 5.91 26.33
C HIS A 209 3.76 7.03 25.28
N TRP A 210 2.72 7.02 24.44
CA TRP A 210 2.51 8.09 23.45
C TRP A 210 2.33 9.45 24.13
N ILE A 211 1.51 9.53 25.19
CA ILE A 211 1.33 10.74 26.01
C ILE A 211 2.67 11.26 26.55
N ARG A 212 3.63 10.36 26.83
CA ARG A 212 4.96 10.70 27.34
C ARG A 212 5.98 11.06 26.26
N GLY A 213 5.69 10.84 24.98
CA GLY A 213 6.64 11.20 23.93
C GLY A 213 6.98 10.11 22.91
N SER A 214 6.40 8.91 22.95
CA SER A 214 6.73 7.87 21.94
C SER A 214 6.12 8.17 20.56
N ASN A 215 6.59 7.45 19.53
CA ASN A 215 6.06 7.45 18.16
C ASN A 215 5.80 8.85 17.57
N PRO A 216 6.81 9.74 17.50
CA PRO A 216 6.62 11.15 17.11
C PRO A 216 6.11 11.34 15.68
N ARG A 217 6.38 10.40 14.76
CA ARG A 217 5.90 10.46 13.36
C ARG A 217 4.47 9.96 13.17
N LEU A 218 3.91 9.26 14.16
CA LEU A 218 2.63 8.57 14.00
C LEU A 218 1.50 9.59 13.90
N GLN A 219 0.79 9.57 12.77
CA GLN A 219 -0.38 10.40 12.49
C GLN A 219 -1.68 9.61 12.62
N TYR A 220 -1.64 8.31 12.28
CA TYR A 220 -2.81 7.45 12.30
C TYR A 220 -2.46 6.00 12.63
N MET A 221 -3.16 5.41 13.59
CA MET A 221 -3.09 3.99 13.90
C MET A 221 -4.50 3.41 13.93
N SER A 222 -4.74 2.33 13.19
CA SER A 222 -5.94 1.52 13.37
C SER A 222 -5.60 0.14 13.92
N LEU A 223 -6.35 -0.30 14.93
CA LEU A 223 -6.18 -1.61 15.54
C LEU A 223 -7.48 -2.18 16.08
N SER A 224 -7.49 -3.47 16.37
CA SER A 224 -8.59 -4.17 17.03
C SER A 224 -8.22 -4.52 18.47
N ILE A 225 -9.17 -4.44 19.39
CA ILE A 225 -9.02 -4.88 20.78
C ILE A 225 -10.02 -6.00 21.07
N ASN A 226 -9.56 -7.08 21.69
CA ASN A 226 -10.44 -8.15 22.16
C ASN A 226 -11.43 -7.62 23.20
N ASN A 227 -12.72 -7.84 22.94
CA ASN A 227 -13.85 -7.41 23.76
C ASN A 227 -14.57 -8.60 24.43
N THR A 228 -13.93 -9.77 24.51
CA THR A 228 -14.48 -11.04 25.01
C THR A 228 -14.64 -11.12 26.55
N GLY A 229 -14.65 -9.99 27.26
CA GLY A 229 -14.63 -9.95 28.73
C GLY A 229 -15.91 -9.39 29.37
N VAL A 230 -16.30 -9.97 30.52
CA VAL A 230 -17.41 -9.56 31.41
C VAL A 230 -17.27 -8.11 31.93
N VAL A 231 -16.08 -7.50 31.79
CA VAL A 231 -15.83 -6.12 32.24
C VAL A 231 -16.13 -5.14 31.11
N SER A 232 -17.37 -4.64 31.08
CA SER A 232 -17.92 -3.69 30.11
C SER A 232 -17.33 -2.27 30.16
N GLY A 233 -16.25 -2.04 30.93
CA GLY A 233 -15.64 -0.73 31.14
C GLY A 233 -14.58 -0.36 30.09
N LYS A 234 -14.37 0.95 29.87
CA LYS A 234 -13.31 1.52 29.02
C LYS A 234 -11.91 1.35 29.66
N ILE A 235 -11.46 0.12 29.95
CA ILE A 235 -10.16 -0.18 30.61
C ILE A 235 -9.00 0.39 29.80
N TYR A 236 -9.13 0.39 28.47
CA TYR A 236 -8.14 0.98 27.57
C TYR A 236 -7.85 2.47 27.83
N LEU A 237 -8.76 3.20 28.48
CA LEU A 237 -8.59 4.61 28.88
C LEU A 237 -8.30 4.81 30.37
N LYS A 238 -8.15 3.74 31.16
CA LYS A 238 -7.98 3.85 32.61
C LYS A 238 -6.74 4.70 32.97
N GLY A 239 -6.98 5.75 33.76
CA GLY A 239 -5.95 6.68 34.21
C GLY A 239 -5.44 7.64 33.13
N ILE A 240 -6.21 7.84 32.05
CA ILE A 240 -5.92 8.83 31.00
C ILE A 240 -6.96 9.95 31.09
N ARG A 241 -6.49 11.20 31.14
CA ARG A 241 -7.38 12.37 31.09
C ARG A 241 -7.99 12.46 29.70
N CYS A 242 -9.31 12.33 29.65
CA CYS A 242 -10.09 12.37 28.43
C CYS A 242 -10.91 13.67 28.38
N MET A 243 -11.14 14.19 27.18
CA MET A 243 -11.94 15.40 26.94
C MET A 243 -13.06 15.05 25.96
N GLU A 244 -14.25 15.56 26.25
CA GLU A 244 -15.37 15.50 25.31
C GLU A 244 -15.13 16.43 24.12
N MET A 245 -15.76 16.10 22.99
CA MET A 245 -15.61 16.81 21.73
C MET A 245 -16.97 17.31 21.25
N SER A 246 -17.01 18.49 20.63
CA SER A 246 -18.22 19.00 19.98
C SER A 246 -18.59 18.16 18.76
N GLU A 247 -19.88 18.06 18.46
CA GLU A 247 -20.39 17.32 17.29
C GLU A 247 -19.85 17.89 15.96
N GLU A 248 -19.62 19.20 15.88
CA GLU A 248 -18.98 19.84 14.73
C GLU A 248 -17.55 19.32 14.50
N THR A 249 -16.76 19.21 15.58
CA THR A 249 -15.38 18.71 15.52
C THR A 249 -15.37 17.24 15.09
N LYS A 250 -16.26 16.42 15.66
CA LYS A 250 -16.45 15.02 15.25
C LYS A 250 -16.82 14.92 13.77
N GLY A 251 -17.74 15.76 13.29
CA GLY A 251 -18.14 15.84 11.89
C GLY A 251 -16.99 16.18 10.93
N GLY A 252 -16.09 17.08 11.31
CA GLY A 252 -14.87 17.36 10.57
C GLY A 252 -13.94 16.13 10.43
N ILE A 253 -13.75 15.40 11.53
CA ILE A 253 -12.90 14.19 11.57
C ILE A 253 -13.52 13.06 10.74
N HIS A 254 -14.84 12.83 10.85
CA HIS A 254 -15.54 11.84 10.03
C HIS A 254 -15.30 12.04 8.54
N ARG A 255 -15.43 13.28 8.06
CA ARG A 255 -15.19 13.64 6.65
C ARG A 255 -13.72 13.46 6.25
N LYS A 256 -12.78 14.00 7.05
CA LYS A 256 -11.34 13.98 6.73
C LYS A 256 -10.79 12.56 6.67
N HIS A 257 -11.21 11.69 7.59
CA HIS A 257 -10.68 10.33 7.72
C HIS A 257 -11.59 9.25 7.13
N LYS A 258 -12.71 9.63 6.49
CA LYS A 258 -13.71 8.71 5.90
C LYS A 258 -14.20 7.67 6.90
N LEU A 259 -14.47 8.11 8.12
CA LEU A 259 -14.95 7.27 9.21
C LEU A 259 -16.48 7.20 9.22
N SER A 260 -17.04 6.09 9.70
CA SER A 260 -18.49 5.97 9.91
C SER A 260 -18.97 6.97 10.96
N VAL A 261 -20.17 7.52 10.79
CA VAL A 261 -20.77 8.53 11.69
C VAL A 261 -21.05 7.95 13.09
N ASN A 262 -21.16 6.63 13.22
CA ASN A 262 -21.51 5.96 14.47
C ASN A 262 -20.30 5.71 15.40
N ILE A 263 -19.15 6.34 15.14
CA ILE A 263 -17.93 6.15 15.92
C ILE A 263 -17.96 7.04 17.17
N ASP A 264 -17.88 6.43 18.35
CA ASP A 264 -17.67 7.18 19.61
C ASP A 264 -16.24 7.74 19.61
N MET A 265 -16.10 9.05 19.77
CA MET A 265 -14.83 9.77 19.70
C MET A 265 -14.52 10.46 21.02
N ILE A 266 -13.32 10.24 21.52
CA ILE A 266 -12.81 10.89 22.71
C ILE A 266 -11.44 11.49 22.46
N GLN A 267 -11.20 12.68 22.99
CA GLN A 267 -9.92 13.36 22.81
C GLN A 267 -9.00 13.11 24.00
N ILE A 268 -7.72 12.89 23.71
CA ILE A 268 -6.63 12.89 24.68
C ILE A 268 -5.58 13.92 24.27
N ARG A 269 -4.62 14.19 25.15
CA ARG A 269 -3.54 15.14 24.88
C ARG A 269 -2.19 14.57 25.35
N ARG A 270 -1.18 14.75 24.51
CA ARG A 270 0.21 14.45 24.84
C ARG A 270 0.79 15.53 25.77
N LYS A 271 1.88 15.22 26.49
CA LYS A 271 2.51 16.14 27.43
C LYS A 271 3.01 17.45 26.79
N ASP A 272 3.40 17.40 25.53
CA ASP A 272 3.80 18.55 24.73
C ASP A 272 2.61 19.40 24.22
N GLY A 273 1.38 19.00 24.51
CA GLY A 273 0.17 19.69 24.11
C GLY A 273 -0.49 19.15 22.84
N THR A 274 0.17 18.25 22.08
CA THR A 274 -0.39 17.68 20.85
C THR A 274 -1.69 16.91 21.12
N PRO A 275 -2.82 17.27 20.49
CA PRO A 275 -4.07 16.55 20.66
C PRO A 275 -4.13 15.28 19.81
N ALA A 276 -4.84 14.27 20.32
CA ALA A 276 -5.18 13.08 19.54
C ALA A 276 -6.61 12.62 19.87
N VAL A 277 -7.21 11.92 18.91
CA VAL A 277 -8.58 11.41 18.99
C VAL A 277 -8.56 9.89 18.92
N ILE A 278 -9.33 9.27 19.79
CA ILE A 278 -9.59 7.84 19.81
C ILE A 278 -11.03 7.65 19.37
N GLY A 279 -11.23 7.26 18.12
CA GLY A 279 -12.51 6.79 17.60
C GLY A 279 -12.67 5.30 17.85
N THR A 280 -13.81 4.87 18.36
CA THR A 280 -14.10 3.45 18.59
C THR A 280 -15.42 3.00 17.96
N ASN A 281 -15.41 1.80 17.40
CA ASN A 281 -16.61 1.12 16.90
C ASN A 281 -16.64 -0.32 17.43
N LYS A 282 -17.77 -0.71 18.03
CA LYS A 282 -17.97 -2.06 18.56
C LYS A 282 -18.55 -2.97 17.49
N SER A 283 -17.98 -4.15 17.33
CA SER A 283 -18.50 -5.21 16.46
C SER A 283 -18.29 -6.55 17.15
N GLU A 284 -19.39 -7.18 17.56
CA GLU A 284 -19.40 -8.46 18.27
C GLU A 284 -18.36 -8.51 19.41
N ASN A 285 -17.31 -9.32 19.23
CA ASN A 285 -16.25 -9.61 20.19
C ASN A 285 -15.02 -8.71 20.03
N VAL A 286 -15.06 -7.69 19.17
CA VAL A 286 -13.93 -6.82 18.86
C VAL A 286 -14.33 -5.34 18.95
N LEU A 287 -13.45 -4.55 19.55
CA LEU A 287 -13.50 -3.09 19.54
C LEU A 287 -12.50 -2.58 18.50
N TYR A 288 -12.99 -2.03 17.39
CA TYR A 288 -12.14 -1.36 16.41
C TYR A 288 -11.78 0.03 16.92
N VAL A 289 -10.50 0.38 16.84
CA VAL A 289 -9.95 1.64 17.33
C VAL A 289 -9.27 2.37 16.19
N HIS A 290 -9.58 3.65 16.05
CA HIS A 290 -8.92 4.63 15.21
C HIS A 290 -8.24 5.66 16.11
N PHE A 291 -6.92 5.58 16.22
CA PHE A 291 -6.11 6.57 16.91
C PHE A 291 -5.56 7.58 15.90
N ILE A 292 -5.90 8.86 16.08
CA ILE A 292 -5.61 9.93 15.11
C ILE A 292 -4.91 11.06 15.84
N VAL A 293 -3.69 11.39 15.42
CA VAL A 293 -2.97 12.56 15.93
C VAL A 293 -3.37 13.78 15.11
N LEU A 294 -3.73 14.86 15.80
CA LEU A 294 -4.17 16.11 15.19
C LEU A 294 -2.98 17.05 15.08
N HIS A 295 -2.54 17.29 13.85
CA HIS A 295 -1.57 18.32 13.46
C HIS A 295 -2.30 19.52 12.85
#